data_AF-A0A9W7GLL6-F1
#
_entry.id   AF-A0A9W7GLL6-F1
#
_cell.length_a   1.000
_cell.length_b   1.000
_cell.length_c   1.000
_cell.angle_alpha   90.00
_cell.angle_beta   90.00
_cell.angle_gamma   90.00
#
_symmetry.space_group_name_H-M   'P 1'
#
loop_
_entity.id
_entity.type
_entity.pdbx_description
1 polymer ?
#
loop_
_entity_poly.entity_id
_entity_poly.type
_entity_poly.pdbx_seq_one_letter_code
_entity_poly.pdbx_strand_id
1 'polypeptide(L)'
;MLARFAMRGALRATVRRYQSTQAVNTLASVFEEYREKNYAQTLPSRFAKEVVGAADANGDGFLTKEEIATIFENIGATEAMSSDEINEAVNTLAGADGELSTAEFIDLLTGKK
;
A
#
# COMPACT_ATOMS: atom_id res chain seq x y z
N MET A 1 14.27 -2.97 -18.79
CA MET A 1 15.30 -3.28 -17.77
C MET A 1 14.70 -2.95 -16.40
N LEU A 2 14.00 -3.89 -15.79
CA LEU A 2 13.42 -3.70 -14.46
C LEU A 2 14.55 -3.85 -13.43
N ALA A 3 15.03 -2.71 -12.94
CA ALA A 3 16.00 -2.65 -11.87
C ALA A 3 15.31 -3.16 -10.59
N ARG A 4 15.70 -4.35 -10.17
CA ARG A 4 15.33 -4.92 -8.87
C ARG A 4 15.68 -3.90 -7.80
N PHE A 5 14.63 -3.42 -7.13
CA PHE A 5 14.67 -2.38 -6.12
C PHE A 5 15.70 -2.72 -5.05
N ALA A 6 16.69 -1.84 -4.91
CA ALA A 6 17.74 -1.98 -3.92
C ALA A 6 17.15 -1.81 -2.53
N MET A 7 17.34 -2.81 -1.67
CA MET A 7 17.17 -2.68 -0.23
C MET A 7 18.01 -1.48 0.29
N ARG A 8 17.33 -0.39 0.61
CA ARG A 8 17.81 0.68 1.50
C ARG A 8 16.75 0.75 2.60
N GLY A 9 16.89 0.11 3.76
CA GLY A 9 18.03 0.20 4.65
C GLY A 9 17.69 1.14 5.81
N ALA A 10 16.64 0.84 6.59
CA ALA A 10 16.41 1.37 7.95
C ALA A 10 15.18 0.80 8.70
N LEU A 11 14.30 -0.01 8.12
CA LEU A 11 13.21 -0.66 8.88
C LEU A 11 13.58 -2.09 9.32
N ARG A 12 14.67 -2.19 10.08
CA ARG A 12 14.95 -3.34 10.94
C ARG A 12 14.65 -2.92 12.38
N ALA A 13 13.49 -3.26 12.92
CA ALA A 13 13.35 -3.64 14.34
C ALA A 13 11.91 -3.93 14.82
N THR A 14 10.99 -4.44 13.99
CA THR A 14 9.74 -5.06 14.54
C THR A 14 9.04 -5.99 13.55
N VAL A 15 9.75 -6.55 12.57
CA VAL A 15 9.18 -7.58 11.69
C VAL A 15 9.14 -8.92 12.45
N ARG A 16 8.26 -8.99 13.46
CA ARG A 16 8.06 -10.18 14.29
C ARG A 16 6.60 -10.59 14.18
N ARG A 17 6.38 -11.56 13.28
CA ARG A 17 5.15 -12.33 13.02
C ARG A 17 4.06 -11.61 12.23
N TYR A 18 4.27 -11.49 10.92
CA TYR A 18 3.35 -12.11 9.96
C TYR A 18 4.10 -12.21 8.62
N GLN A 19 4.42 -13.42 8.19
CA GLN A 19 4.74 -13.66 6.78
C GLN A 19 3.44 -13.47 6.02
N SER A 20 3.29 -12.38 5.29
CA SER A 20 2.17 -12.20 4.37
C SER A 20 2.70 -11.50 3.15
N THR A 21 2.87 -12.33 2.12
CA THR A 21 3.09 -12.09 0.69
C THR A 21 4.05 -10.96 0.30
N GLN A 22 4.97 -11.27 -0.61
CA GLN A 22 5.91 -10.30 -1.19
C GLN A 22 5.16 -9.06 -1.70
N ALA A 23 3.98 -9.27 -2.28
CA ALA A 23 3.11 -8.23 -2.81
C ALA A 23 2.72 -7.16 -1.77
N VAL A 24 2.30 -7.54 -0.56
CA VAL A 24 1.89 -6.56 0.48
C VAL A 24 3.07 -5.71 0.94
N ASN A 25 4.25 -6.33 1.08
CA ASN A 25 5.46 -5.61 1.46
C ASN A 25 5.93 -4.66 0.36
N THR A 26 5.87 -5.09 -0.91
CA THR A 26 6.16 -4.23 -2.05
C THR A 26 5.21 -3.04 -2.07
N LEU A 27 3.90 -3.28 -1.89
CA LEU A 27 2.88 -2.24 -1.87
C LEU A 27 3.19 -1.20 -0.79
N ALA A 28 3.37 -1.63 0.46
CA ALA A 28 3.71 -0.74 1.56
C ALA A 28 5.00 0.06 1.29
N SER A 29 6.02 -0.58 0.72
CA SER A 29 7.31 0.07 0.39
C SER A 29 7.18 1.14 -0.69
N VAL A 30 6.35 0.91 -1.71
CA VAL A 30 6.10 1.89 -2.78
C VAL A 30 5.43 3.14 -2.21
N PHE A 31 4.40 2.95 -1.39
CA PHE A 31 3.72 4.07 -0.73
C PHE A 31 4.61 4.80 0.27
N GLU A 32 5.47 4.09 1.00
CA GLU A 32 6.48 4.71 1.87
C GLU A 32 7.47 5.57 1.07
N GLU A 33 8.01 5.05 -0.04
CA GLU A 33 8.94 5.82 -0.87
C GLU A 33 8.25 7.05 -1.47
N TYR A 34 7.02 6.89 -1.95
CA TYR A 34 6.23 8.01 -2.47
C TYR A 34 5.95 9.05 -1.38
N ARG A 35 5.67 8.60 -0.16
CA ARG A 35 5.49 9.47 1.01
C ARG A 35 6.78 10.20 1.37
N GLU A 36 7.93 9.53 1.39
CA GLU A 36 9.21 10.17 1.69
C GLU A 36 9.58 11.25 0.66
N LYS A 37 9.28 11.00 -0.62
CA LYS A 37 9.57 11.95 -1.71
C LYS A 37 8.62 13.15 -1.74
N ASN A 38 7.32 12.93 -1.53
CA ASN A 38 6.30 13.97 -1.75
C ASN A 38 5.70 14.54 -0.46
N TYR A 39 5.81 13.82 0.66
CA TYR A 39 5.09 14.07 1.91
C TYR A 39 5.98 14.05 3.16
N ALA A 40 7.29 14.29 2.99
CA ALA A 40 8.30 14.23 4.07
C ALA A 40 7.94 15.00 5.36
N GLN A 41 7.11 16.05 5.25
CA GLN A 41 6.70 16.88 6.39
C GLN A 41 5.33 16.54 6.99
N THR A 42 4.62 15.54 6.45
CA THR A 42 3.27 15.18 6.89
C THR A 42 3.26 13.90 7.73
N LEU A 43 2.41 13.90 8.76
CA LEU A 43 2.24 12.74 9.64
C LEU A 43 1.74 11.52 8.84
N PRO A 44 2.17 10.29 9.18
CA PRO A 44 1.71 9.07 8.52
C PRO A 44 0.18 8.97 8.48
N SER A 45 -0.50 9.42 9.55
CA SER A 45 -1.96 9.42 9.64
C SER A 45 -2.66 10.42 8.70
N ARG A 46 -2.01 11.51 8.29
CA ARG A 46 -2.57 12.44 7.28
C ARG A 46 -2.43 11.85 5.89
N PHE A 47 -1.23 11.39 5.56
CA PHE A 47 -0.95 10.72 4.29
C PHE A 47 -1.90 9.54 4.05
N ALA A 48 -2.05 8.64 5.03
CA ALA A 48 -2.92 7.48 4.90
C ALA A 48 -4.38 7.86 4.59
N LYS A 49 -4.90 8.94 5.20
CA LYS A 49 -6.25 9.44 4.93
C LYS A 49 -6.39 10.05 3.53
N GLU A 50 -5.38 10.77 3.06
CA GLU A 50 -5.41 11.35 1.72
C GLU A 50 -5.30 10.27 0.64
N VAL A 51 -4.42 9.27 0.84
CA VAL A 51 -4.33 8.14 -0.09
C VAL A 51 -5.63 7.35 -0.10
N VAL A 52 -6.21 7.04 1.07
CA VAL A 52 -7.50 6.36 1.13
C VAL A 52 -8.62 7.17 0.47
N GLY A 53 -8.70 8.48 0.74
CA GLY A 53 -9.73 9.32 0.13
C GLY A 53 -9.54 9.50 -1.39
N ALA A 54 -8.31 9.36 -1.90
CA ALA A 54 -8.06 9.32 -3.32
C ALA A 54 -8.31 7.94 -3.94
N ALA A 55 -8.17 6.86 -3.15
CA ALA A 55 -8.34 5.48 -3.59
C ALA A 55 -9.82 5.11 -3.65
N ASP A 56 -10.57 5.44 -2.60
CA ASP A 56 -12.01 5.22 -2.46
C ASP A 56 -12.77 6.27 -3.29
N ALA A 57 -12.84 6.03 -4.61
CA ALA A 57 -13.45 6.95 -5.56
C ALA A 57 -14.98 6.93 -5.49
N ASN A 58 -15.56 5.78 -5.11
CA ASN A 58 -17.00 5.61 -4.98
C ASN A 58 -17.53 5.97 -3.58
N GLY A 59 -16.65 6.08 -2.57
CA GLY A 59 -16.97 6.45 -1.20
C GLY A 59 -17.68 5.33 -0.42
N ASP A 60 -17.52 4.06 -0.83
CA ASP A 60 -18.19 2.93 -0.20
C ASP A 60 -17.47 2.41 1.06
N GLY A 61 -16.24 2.90 1.31
CA GLY A 61 -15.42 2.53 2.45
C GLY A 61 -14.62 1.23 2.26
N PHE A 62 -14.67 0.63 1.07
CA PHE A 62 -13.90 -0.52 0.63
C PHE A 62 -13.00 -0.13 -0.53
N LEU A 63 -11.92 -0.88 -0.72
CA LEU A 63 -10.95 -0.67 -1.78
C LEU A 63 -10.89 -1.90 -2.66
N THR A 64 -11.28 -1.71 -3.91
CA THR A 64 -11.19 -2.72 -4.94
C THR A 64 -9.80 -2.74 -5.58
N LYS A 65 -9.47 -3.84 -6.26
CA LYS A 65 -8.23 -3.96 -7.05
C LYS A 65 -8.08 -2.86 -8.10
N GLU A 66 -9.20 -2.41 -8.67
CA GLU A 66 -9.25 -1.39 -9.73
C GLU A 66 -8.91 -0.01 -9.17
N GLU A 67 -9.42 0.30 -7.98
CA GLU A 67 -9.12 1.54 -7.26
C GLU A 67 -7.65 1.62 -6.83
N ILE A 68 -7.10 0.52 -6.31
CA ILE A 68 -5.68 0.47 -5.96
C ILE A 68 -4.82 0.62 -7.22
N ALA A 69 -5.15 -0.05 -8.32
CA ALA A 69 -4.44 0.09 -9.59
C ALA A 69 -4.46 1.54 -10.10
N THR A 70 -5.61 2.22 -9.97
CA THR A 70 -5.76 3.64 -10.34
C THR A 70 -4.84 4.53 -9.49
N ILE A 71 -4.66 4.23 -8.21
CA ILE A 71 -3.69 4.96 -7.38
C ILE A 71 -2.25 4.74 -7.84
N PHE A 72 -1.87 3.50 -8.17
CA PHE A 72 -0.54 3.22 -8.71
C PHE A 72 -0.27 4.00 -10.00
N GLU A 73 -1.29 4.17 -10.85
CA GLU A 73 -1.24 5.07 -12.01
C GLU A 73 -1.04 6.53 -11.61
N ASN A 74 -1.82 7.02 -10.64
CA ASN A 74 -1.76 8.41 -10.18
C ASN A 74 -0.42 8.79 -9.51
N ILE A 75 0.21 7.87 -8.77
CA ILE A 75 1.51 8.12 -8.14
C ILE A 75 2.70 7.82 -9.07
N GLY A 76 2.43 7.32 -10.29
CA GLY A 76 3.45 6.98 -11.28
C GLY A 76 4.25 5.71 -10.94
N ALA A 77 3.67 4.79 -10.19
CA ALA A 77 4.29 3.53 -9.76
C ALA A 77 3.71 2.29 -10.45
N THR A 78 3.18 2.45 -11.66
CA THR A 78 2.64 1.35 -12.49
C THR A 78 3.65 0.24 -12.80
N GLU A 79 4.94 0.56 -12.83
CA GLU A 79 6.01 -0.44 -13.01
C GLU A 79 6.46 -1.10 -11.71
N ALA A 80 5.97 -0.63 -10.56
CA ALA A 80 6.38 -1.15 -9.25
C ALA A 80 5.65 -2.44 -8.86
N MET A 81 4.41 -2.61 -9.32
CA MET A 81 3.59 -3.80 -9.06
C MET A 81 2.73 -4.14 -10.27
N SER A 82 2.63 -5.44 -10.57
CA SER A 82 1.71 -5.98 -11.57
C SER A 82 0.28 -6.12 -11.02
N SER A 83 -0.72 -6.19 -11.92
CA SER A 83 -2.12 -6.41 -11.52
C SER A 83 -2.33 -7.67 -10.69
N ASP A 84 -1.55 -8.73 -10.96
CA ASP A 84 -1.56 -9.97 -10.17
C ASP A 84 -1.04 -9.75 -8.75
N GLU A 85 0.05 -9.00 -8.58
CA GLU A 85 0.58 -8.65 -7.26
C GLU A 85 -0.38 -7.73 -6.50
N ILE A 86 -1.02 -6.77 -7.18
CA ILE A 86 -2.07 -5.94 -6.57
C ILE A 86 -3.21 -6.82 -6.08
N ASN A 87 -3.67 -7.77 -6.90
CA ASN A 87 -4.72 -8.71 -6.54
C ASN A 87 -4.29 -9.61 -5.36
N GLU A 88 -3.06 -10.10 -5.33
CA GLU A 88 -2.53 -10.86 -4.20
C GLU A 88 -2.46 -10.02 -2.93
N ALA A 89 -2.02 -8.76 -3.03
CA ALA A 89 -1.96 -7.84 -1.90
C ALA A 89 -3.35 -7.54 -1.35
N VAL A 90 -4.32 -7.21 -2.22
CA VAL A 90 -5.72 -6.99 -1.85
C VAL A 90 -6.28 -8.21 -1.15
N ASN A 91 -6.21 -9.40 -1.75
CA ASN A 91 -6.75 -10.62 -1.15
C ASN A 91 -6.06 -10.98 0.17
N THR A 92 -4.77 -10.70 0.32
CA THR A 92 -4.05 -10.95 1.57
C THR A 92 -4.50 -9.98 2.68
N LEU A 93 -4.78 -8.73 2.31
CA LEU A 93 -5.19 -7.69 3.25
C LEU A 93 -6.67 -7.79 3.62
N ALA A 94 -7.51 -8.17 2.65
CA ALA A 94 -8.96 -8.34 2.71
C ALA A 94 -9.42 -9.53 3.57
N GLY A 95 -8.56 -10.01 4.48
CA GLY A 95 -8.91 -10.93 5.55
C GLY A 95 -9.79 -12.12 5.14
N ALA A 96 -10.89 -12.29 5.87
CA ALA A 96 -11.84 -13.39 5.71
C ALA A 96 -13.16 -12.97 5.05
N ASP A 97 -13.38 -11.66 4.93
CA ASP A 97 -14.49 -11.00 4.27
C ASP A 97 -14.27 -10.87 2.75
N GLY A 98 -13.02 -10.94 2.28
CA GLY A 98 -12.69 -10.90 0.86
C GLY A 98 -12.78 -9.49 0.25
N GLU A 99 -13.04 -8.49 1.09
CA GLU A 99 -13.08 -7.08 0.73
C GLU A 99 -12.07 -6.32 1.58
N LEU A 100 -11.27 -5.46 0.94
CA LEU A 100 -10.30 -4.66 1.67
C LEU A 100 -10.97 -3.40 2.20
N SER A 101 -11.09 -3.25 3.52
CA SER A 101 -11.63 -2.02 4.08
C SER A 101 -10.61 -0.88 4.06
N THR A 102 -11.09 0.35 3.93
CA THR A 102 -10.25 1.56 4.02
C THR A 102 -9.48 1.64 5.34
N ALA A 103 -10.05 1.14 6.43
CA ALA A 103 -9.39 1.09 7.74
C ALA A 103 -8.17 0.15 7.74
N GLU A 104 -8.28 -1.03 7.14
CA GLU A 104 -7.17 -1.99 7.03
C GLU A 104 -6.05 -1.45 6.15
N PHE A 105 -6.39 -0.72 5.10
CA PHE A 105 -5.41 -0.05 4.26
C PHE A 105 -4.70 1.09 5.01
N ILE A 106 -5.40 1.85 5.85
CA ILE A 106 -4.77 2.85 6.74
C ILE A 106 -3.82 2.18 7.73
N ASP A 107 -4.22 1.06 8.33
CA ASP A 107 -3.36 0.33 9.26
C ASP A 107 -2.10 -0.20 8.58
N LEU A 108 -2.20 -0.61 7.30
CA LEU A 108 -1.03 -0.95 6.48
C LEU A 108 -0.11 0.27 6.27
N LEU A 109 -0.66 1.41 5.85
CA LEU A 109 0.12 2.63 5.58
C LEU A 109 0.70 3.28 6.85
N THR A 110 0.10 3.02 8.01
CA THR A 110 0.56 3.55 9.30
C THR A 110 1.39 2.55 10.11
N GLY A 111 1.51 1.30 9.63
CA GLY A 111 2.26 0.24 10.30
C GLY A 111 1.65 -0.17 11.64
N LYS A 112 0.33 -0.06 11.81
CA LYS A 112 -0.38 -0.30 13.08
C LYS A 112 -0.79 -1.75 13.36
N LYS A 113 -0.34 -2.72 12.56
CA LYS A 113 -0.62 -4.16 12.76
C LYS A 113 0.44 -4.87 13.61
#